data_AF-A0A7G8DC53-F1
#
_entry.id   AF-A0A7G8DC53-F1
#
_cell.length_a   1.000
_cell.length_b   1.000
_cell.length_c   1.000
_cell.angle_alpha   90.00
_cell.angle_beta   90.00
_cell.angle_gamma   90.00
#
_symmetry.space_group_name_H-M   'P 1'
#
loop_
_entity.id
_entity.type
_entity.pdbx_description
1 polymer ?
#
loop_
_entity_poly.entity_id
_entity_poly.type
_entity_poly.pdbx_seq_one_letter_code
_entity_poly.pdbx_strand_id
1 'polypeptide(L)' 'MSEEQLKAFLEKVKGDKSLQDKLKAVKTPEDVVGIAKEHGHEFTADNIAELS' A
#
# COMPACT_ATOMS: atom_id res chain seq x y z
N MET A 1 3.36 3.82 -12.99
CA MET A 1 3.71 3.39 -11.61
C MET A 1 4.42 2.05 -11.69
N SER A 2 5.40 1.78 -10.83
CA SER A 2 6.20 0.55 -10.91
C SER A 2 5.72 -0.49 -9.89
N GLU A 3 5.60 -1.76 -10.30
CA GLU A 3 5.34 -2.90 -9.42
C GLU A 3 6.35 -3.00 -8.26
N GLU A 4 7.57 -2.52 -8.47
CA GLU A 4 8.62 -2.44 -7.45
C GLU A 4 8.21 -1.59 -6.24
N GLN A 5 7.47 -0.50 -6.45
CA GLN A 5 6.98 0.37 -5.38
C GLN A 5 5.93 -0.34 -4.52
N LEU A 6 5.04 -1.10 -5.17
CA LEU A 6 4.05 -1.92 -4.49
C LEU A 6 4.72 -3.04 -3.68
N LYS A 7 5.71 -3.74 -4.27
CA LYS A 7 6.47 -4.78 -3.56
C LYS A 7 7.21 -4.21 -2.35
N ALA A 8 7.89 -3.07 -2.50
CA ALA A 8 8.57 -2.40 -1.40
C ALA A 8 7.59 -1.96 -0.29
N PHE A 9 6.39 -1.49 -0.67
CA PHE A 9 5.35 -1.16 0.28
C PHE A 9 4.86 -2.39 1.05
N LEU A 10 4.57 -3.50 0.37
CA LEU A 10 4.15 -4.75 1.02
C LEU A 10 5.21 -5.30 1.98
N GLU A 11 6.49 -5.23 1.62
CA GLU A 11 7.61 -5.58 2.50
C GLU A 11 7.63 -4.72 3.77
N LYS A 12 7.44 -3.40 3.62
CA LYS A 12 7.34 -2.47 4.75
C LYS A 12 6.14 -2.77 5.64
N VAL A 13 4.97 -3.01 5.04
CA VAL A 13 3.73 -3.38 5.75
C VAL A 13 3.95 -4.62 6.61
N LYS A 14 4.66 -5.65 6.12
CA LYS A 14 4.91 -6.87 6.91
C LYS A 14 5.66 -6.59 8.22
N GLY A 15 6.60 -5.63 8.22
CA GLY A 15 7.39 -5.27 9.39
C GLY A 15 6.78 -4.16 10.27
N ASP A 16 5.87 -3.35 9.73
CA ASP A 16 5.34 -2.17 10.41
C ASP A 16 3.89 -2.40 10.88
N LYS A 17 3.74 -2.70 12.18
CA LYS A 17 2.43 -2.89 12.82
C LYS A 17 1.51 -1.68 12.70
N SER A 18 2.06 -0.47 12.83
CA SER A 18 1.26 0.77 12.74
C SER A 18 0.65 0.90 11.34
N LEU A 19 1.44 0.52 10.33
CA LEU A 19 1.04 0.55 8.93
C LEU A 19 0.01 -0.55 8.63
N GLN A 20 0.15 -1.75 9.22
CA GLN A 20 -0.87 -2.80 9.14
C GLN A 20 -2.20 -2.37 9.76
N ASP A 21 -2.18 -1.74 10.94
CA ASP A 21 -3.41 -1.30 11.60
C ASP A 21 -4.10 -0.17 10.82
N LYS A 22 -3.33 0.77 10.25
CA LYS A 22 -3.87 1.76 9.30
C LYS A 22 -4.50 1.07 8.09
N LEU A 23 -3.83 0.09 7.48
CA LEU A 23 -4.34 -0.62 6.31
C LEU A 23 -5.59 -1.47 6.59
N LYS A 24 -5.75 -1.97 7.83
CA LYS A 24 -6.97 -2.67 8.25
C LYS A 24 -8.15 -1.72 8.49
N ALA A 25 -7.87 -0.45 8.81
CA ALA A 25 -8.89 0.55 9.08
C ALA A 25 -9.52 1.11 7.80
N VAL A 26 -8.78 1.08 6.69
CA VAL A 26 -9.24 1.59 5.40
C VAL A 26 -10.09 0.56 4.66
N LYS A 27 -10.98 1.04 3.78
CA LYS A 27 -11.95 0.20 3.06
C LYS A 27 -11.78 0.20 1.55
N THR A 28 -10.98 1.13 1.02
CA THR A 28 -10.81 1.29 -0.42
C THR A 28 -9.34 1.15 -0.82
N PRO A 29 -9.05 0.65 -2.03
CA PRO A 29 -7.69 0.62 -2.56
C PRO A 29 -7.11 2.03 -2.74
N GLU A 30 -7.94 3.06 -2.92
CA GLU A 30 -7.47 4.46 -2.97
C GLU A 30 -6.91 4.93 -1.63
N ASP A 31 -7.53 4.53 -0.52
CA ASP A 31 -6.99 4.82 0.81
C ASP A 31 -5.62 4.15 1.03
N VAL A 32 -5.45 2.91 0.54
CA VAL A 32 -4.18 2.17 0.60
C VAL A 32 -3.09 2.91 -0.19
N VAL A 33 -3.43 3.40 -1.39
CA VAL A 33 -2.55 4.24 -2.21
C VAL A 33 -2.19 5.54 -1.48
N GLY A 34 -3.15 6.16 -0.81
CA GLY A 34 -2.93 7.36 0.00
C GLY A 34 -1.90 7.12 1.11
N ILE A 35 -2.10 6.05 1.89
CA ILE A 35 -1.15 5.65 2.96
C ILE A 35 0.22 5.36 2.37
N ALA A 36 0.29 4.61 1.27
CA ALA A 36 1.56 4.32 0.60
C ALA A 36 2.30 5.59 0.20
N LYS A 37 1.58 6.56 -0.38
CA LYS A 37 2.15 7.85 -0.79
C LYS A 37 2.69 8.66 0.38
N GLU A 38 2.00 8.65 1.53
CA GLU A 38 2.52 9.26 2.77
C GLU A 38 3.85 8.63 3.22
N HIS A 39 4.04 7.34 2.93
CA HIS A 39 5.25 6.60 3.27
C HIS A 39 6.32 6.60 2.16
N GLY A 40 6.14 7.42 1.11
CA GLY A 40 7.07 7.57 0.00
C GLY A 40 6.97 6.48 -1.07
N HIS A 41 5.89 5.68 -1.04
CA HIS A 41 5.61 4.65 -2.03
C HIS A 41 4.57 5.14 -3.03
N GLU A 42 4.94 5.14 -4.30
CA GLU A 42 4.07 5.61 -5.37
C GLU A 42 3.59 4.41 -6.20
N PHE A 43 2.31 4.05 -6.03
CA PHE A 43 1.59 3.10 -6.89
C PHE A 43 0.10 3.47 -7.03
N THR A 44 -0.62 2.77 -7.89
CA THR A 44 -2.04 3.03 -8.19
C THR A 44 -2.94 1.92 -7.65
N ALA A 45 -4.23 2.22 -7.49
CA ALA A 45 -5.23 1.26 -7.04
C ALA A 45 -5.34 0.05 -7.98
N ASP A 46 -5.09 0.27 -9.28
CA ASP A 46 -5.00 -0.77 -10.30
C ASP A 46 -3.94 -1.83 -9.94
N ASN A 47 -2.76 -1.41 -9.47
CA ASN A 47 -1.70 -2.32 -9.05
C ASN A 47 -2.12 -3.18 -7.84
N ILE A 48 -2.99 -2.66 -6.96
CA ILE A 48 -3.56 -3.44 -5.86
C ILE A 48 -4.57 -4.45 -6.41
N ALA A 49 -5.39 -4.05 -7.37
CA ALA A 49 -6.37 -4.92 -8.01
C ALA A 49 -5.71 -6.10 -8.75
N GLU A 50 -4.51 -5.90 -9.32
CA GLU A 50 -3.71 -6.97 -9.92
C GLU A 50 -3.17 -8.00 -8.92
N LEU A 51 -3.22 -7.74 -7.61
CA LEU A 51 -2.88 -8.73 -6.57
C LEU A 51 -4.04 -9.67 -6.21
N SER A 52 -5.26 -9.38 -6.69
CA SER A 52 -6.49 -10.04 -6.24
C SER A 52 -6.80 -11.36 -6.95
#